data_AF-A0A3D5NNL3-F1
#
_entry.id   AF-A0A3D5NNL3-F1
#
_cell.length_a   1.000
_cell.length_b   1.000
_cell.length_c   1.000
_cell.angle_alpha   90.00
_cell.angle_beta   90.00
_cell.angle_gamma   90.00
#
_symmetry.space_group_name_H-M   'P 1'
#
loop_
_entity.id
_entity.type
_entity.pdbx_description
1 polymer ?
#
loop_
_entity_poly.entity_id
_entity_poly.type
_entity_poly.pdbx_seq_one_letter_code
_entity_poly.pdbx_strand_id
1 'polypeptide(L)'
;MDAAVITTEWLVDYVKHEYSAIMGFGLDPVRRLHFAYSDATTKGGTSLTKNIENFITGEGVEILTETEAKELITDDKGNVTGVIAEGKDGKVTVHAKKVILAAGGFAKSEELLERFVPEA
;
A
#
# COMPACT_ATOMS: atom_id res chain seq x y z
N MET A 1 5.89 -1.05 19.86
CA MET A 1 6.60 0.16 19.39
C MET A 1 7.75 -0.24 18.47
N ASP A 2 8.38 -1.37 18.72
CA ASP A 2 9.56 -1.89 18.02
C ASP A 2 9.39 -1.99 16.50
N ALA A 3 8.26 -2.53 16.01
CA ALA A 3 8.02 -2.63 14.56
C ALA A 3 7.98 -1.28 13.83
N ALA A 4 7.54 -0.21 14.50
CA ALA A 4 7.52 1.13 13.89
C ALA A 4 8.94 1.65 13.70
N VAL A 5 9.81 1.49 14.71
CA VAL A 5 11.22 1.88 14.63
C VAL A 5 11.93 1.09 13.54
N ILE A 6 11.77 -0.24 13.54
CA ILE A 6 12.35 -1.14 12.52
C ILE A 6 11.89 -0.73 11.11
N THR A 7 10.62 -0.37 10.94
CA THR A 7 10.10 0.06 9.63
C THR A 7 10.67 1.42 9.22
N THR A 8 10.76 2.38 10.15
CA THR A 8 11.37 3.69 9.90
C THR A 8 12.83 3.55 9.49
N GLU A 9 13.60 2.71 10.18
CA GLU A 9 15.00 2.42 9.83
C GLU A 9 15.11 1.71 8.48
N TRP A 10 14.28 0.69 8.23
CA TRP A 10 14.26 -0.03 6.95
C TRP A 10 13.96 0.89 5.75
N LEU A 11 13.02 1.83 5.92
CA LEU A 11 12.71 2.83 4.90
C LEU A 11 13.91 3.73 4.58
N VAL A 12 14.72 4.10 5.57
CA VAL A 12 15.93 4.89 5.37
C VAL A 12 17.03 4.05 4.72
N ASP A 13 17.33 2.90 5.31
CA ASP A 13 18.50 2.09 4.96
C ASP A 13 18.37 1.44 3.57
N TYR A 14 17.18 0.95 3.22
CA TYR A 14 16.94 0.19 1.99
C TYR A 14 16.17 0.98 0.95
N VAL A 15 15.06 1.63 1.33
CA VAL A 15 14.17 2.36 0.40
C VAL A 15 14.69 3.76 0.08
N LYS A 16 15.78 4.21 0.74
CA LYS A 16 16.37 5.55 0.60
C LYS A 16 15.36 6.67 0.84
N HIS A 17 14.45 6.43 1.78
CA HIS A 17 13.50 7.42 2.22
C HIS A 17 14.15 8.41 3.18
N GLU A 18 13.79 9.68 3.05
CA GLU A 18 14.30 10.75 3.90
C GLU A 18 13.15 11.39 4.69
N TYR A 19 13.37 11.54 5.99
CA TYR A 19 12.46 12.26 6.87
C TYR A 19 13.01 13.67 7.13
N SER A 20 12.15 14.67 7.03
CA SER A 20 12.50 16.08 7.22
C SER A 20 12.29 16.58 8.65
N ALA A 21 11.30 16.03 9.36
CA ALA A 21 10.95 16.47 10.70
C ALA A 21 10.25 15.37 11.51
N ILE A 22 10.39 15.47 12.84
CA ILE A 22 9.64 14.68 13.82
C ILE A 22 8.76 15.63 14.62
N MET A 23 7.44 15.44 14.52
CA MET A 23 6.43 16.30 15.12
C MET A 23 5.43 15.50 15.97
N GLY A 24 4.60 16.22 16.72
CA GLY A 24 3.39 15.66 17.36
C GLY A 24 2.14 16.30 16.76
N PHE A 25 1.02 15.60 16.82
CA PHE A 25 -0.29 16.09 16.38
C PHE A 25 -1.39 15.66 17.35
N GLY A 26 -2.40 16.52 17.55
CA GLY A 26 -3.57 16.20 18.37
C GLY A 26 -3.21 15.75 19.80
N LEU A 27 -3.56 14.50 20.12
CA LEU A 27 -3.42 13.90 21.46
C LEU A 27 -2.08 13.16 21.66
N ASP A 28 -1.08 13.40 20.82
CA ASP A 28 0.22 12.74 20.93
C ASP A 28 0.94 13.12 22.25
N PRO A 29 1.21 12.17 23.19
CA PRO A 29 1.99 12.46 24.39
C PRO A 29 3.47 12.84 24.15
N VAL A 30 4.01 12.58 22.96
CA VAL A 30 5.40 12.84 22.53
C VAL A 30 5.44 13.02 21.02
N ARG A 31 6.42 13.77 20.49
CA ARG A 31 6.65 13.88 19.04
C ARG A 31 7.03 12.51 18.47
N ARG A 32 6.27 12.02 17.49
CA ARG A 32 6.50 10.69 16.86
C ARG A 32 6.08 10.58 15.40
N LEU A 33 5.55 11.65 14.82
CA LEU A 33 5.17 11.69 13.42
C LEU A 33 6.41 12.07 12.60
N HIS A 34 6.90 11.10 11.84
CA HIS A 34 8.02 11.29 10.93
C HIS A 34 7.48 11.76 9.59
N PHE A 35 7.73 13.02 9.26
CA PHE A 35 7.31 13.59 7.99
C PHE A 35 8.38 13.34 6.95
N ALA A 36 7.99 12.79 5.80
CA ALA A 36 8.87 12.66 4.65
C ALA A 36 9.39 14.04 4.21
N TYR A 37 10.56 14.06 3.57
CA TYR A 37 10.97 15.24 2.81
C TYR A 37 9.93 15.55 1.72
N SER A 38 9.59 16.84 1.61
CA SER A 38 8.61 17.36 0.67
C SER A 38 9.12 18.69 0.11
N ASP A 39 9.01 18.86 -1.20
CA ASP A 39 9.30 20.12 -1.88
C ASP A 39 8.02 20.79 -2.40
N ALA A 40 8.16 21.84 -3.21
CA ALA A 40 7.03 22.58 -3.78
C ALA A 40 6.09 21.71 -4.66
N THR A 41 6.52 20.51 -5.06
CA THR A 41 5.82 19.62 -5.99
C THR A 41 5.40 18.29 -5.36
N THR A 42 5.90 17.96 -4.17
CA THR A 42 5.69 16.67 -3.49
C THR A 42 5.10 16.87 -2.10
N LYS A 43 4.07 16.11 -1.76
CA LYS A 43 3.56 16.01 -0.38
C LYS A 43 4.06 14.72 0.26
N GLY A 44 4.05 14.63 1.59
CA GLY A 44 4.71 13.53 2.30
C GLY A 44 4.30 12.13 1.85
N GLY A 45 3.00 11.89 1.60
CA GLY A 45 2.52 10.61 1.06
C GLY A 45 3.06 10.30 -0.34
N THR A 46 3.09 11.29 -1.22
CA THR A 46 3.63 11.16 -2.59
C THR A 46 5.11 10.81 -2.56
N SER A 47 5.91 11.47 -1.70
CA SER A 47 7.34 11.18 -1.56
C SER A 47 7.58 9.74 -1.11
N LEU A 48 6.83 9.26 -0.12
CA LEU A 48 6.95 7.88 0.36
C LEU A 48 6.59 6.87 -0.72
N THR A 49 5.45 7.03 -1.39
CA THR A 49 5.00 6.10 -2.44
C THR A 49 6.01 6.04 -3.59
N LYS A 50 6.51 7.19 -4.05
CA LYS A 50 7.48 7.25 -5.15
C LYS A 50 8.81 6.58 -4.78
N ASN A 51 9.28 6.75 -3.55
CA ASN A 51 10.52 6.10 -3.12
C ASN A 51 10.36 4.58 -3.04
N ILE A 52 9.22 4.09 -2.54
CA ILE A 52 8.91 2.65 -2.53
C ILE A 52 8.80 2.11 -3.96
N GLU A 53 8.08 2.80 -4.84
CA GLU A 53 7.94 2.43 -6.26
C GLU A 53 9.31 2.31 -6.96
N ASN A 54 10.17 3.32 -6.80
CA ASN A 54 11.53 3.30 -7.34
C ASN A 54 12.36 2.15 -6.79
N PHE A 55 12.26 1.87 -5.48
CA PHE A 55 12.97 0.77 -4.84
C PHE A 55 12.54 -0.59 -5.41
N ILE A 56 11.23 -0.87 -5.43
CA ILE A 56 10.74 -2.19 -5.89
C ILE A 56 10.95 -2.40 -7.39
N THR A 57 10.81 -1.36 -8.21
CA THR A 57 11.08 -1.44 -9.65
C THR A 57 12.58 -1.64 -9.92
N GLY A 58 13.46 -1.01 -9.13
CA GLY A 58 14.90 -1.26 -9.16
C GLY A 58 15.30 -2.70 -8.82
N GLU A 59 14.52 -3.36 -7.95
CA GLU A 59 14.65 -4.79 -7.61
C GLU A 59 13.97 -5.72 -8.64
N GLY A 60 13.40 -5.17 -9.72
CA GLY A 60 12.76 -5.95 -10.79
C GLY A 60 11.35 -6.45 -10.48
N VAL A 61 10.68 -5.85 -9.49
CA VAL A 61 9.25 -6.13 -9.23
C VAL A 61 8.39 -5.56 -10.35
N GLU A 62 7.54 -6.39 -10.94
CA GLU A 62 6.58 -5.99 -11.96
C GLU A 62 5.37 -5.28 -11.34
N ILE A 63 5.00 -4.13 -11.90
CA ILE A 63 3.80 -3.38 -11.51
C ILE A 63 2.84 -3.36 -12.70
N LEU A 64 1.66 -3.94 -12.50
CA LEU A 64 0.58 -3.93 -13.48
C LEU A 64 -0.47 -2.90 -13.08
N THR A 65 -0.42 -1.72 -13.69
CA THR A 65 -1.48 -0.71 -13.56
C THR A 65 -2.67 -1.07 -14.45
N GLU A 66 -3.82 -0.44 -14.22
CA GLU A 66 -5.06 -0.71 -14.99
C GLU A 66 -5.42 -2.21 -15.05
N THR A 67 -5.08 -2.95 -13.98
CA THR A 67 -5.23 -4.40 -13.88
C THR A 67 -5.91 -4.72 -12.55
N GLU A 68 -7.23 -4.72 -12.54
CA GLU A 68 -8.02 -4.87 -11.32
C GLU A 68 -8.14 -6.35 -10.95
N ALA A 69 -7.70 -6.73 -9.75
CA ALA A 69 -7.89 -8.08 -9.23
C ALA A 69 -9.37 -8.31 -8.88
N LYS A 70 -10.00 -9.33 -9.50
CA LYS A 70 -11.43 -9.62 -9.37
C LYS A 70 -11.70 -10.84 -8.49
N GLU A 71 -10.91 -11.91 -8.62
CA GLU A 71 -11.17 -13.18 -7.95
C GLU A 71 -9.89 -13.87 -7.47
N LEU A 72 -9.98 -14.55 -6.32
CA LEU A 72 -8.93 -15.47 -5.87
C LEU A 72 -9.15 -16.85 -6.51
N ILE A 73 -8.07 -17.43 -7.03
CA ILE A 73 -8.07 -18.81 -7.51
C ILE A 73 -7.81 -19.72 -6.32
N THR A 74 -8.63 -20.74 -6.13
CA THR A 74 -8.46 -21.74 -5.06
C THR A 74 -8.43 -23.16 -5.60
N ASP A 75 -7.69 -24.05 -4.93
CA ASP A 75 -7.72 -25.48 -5.21
C ASP A 75 -8.85 -26.19 -4.44
N ASP A 76 -9.04 -27.49 -4.69
CA ASP A 76 -10.07 -28.32 -4.03
C ASP A 76 -9.90 -28.43 -2.50
N LYS A 77 -8.73 -28.03 -1.98
CA LYS A 77 -8.41 -28.02 -0.55
C LYS A 77 -8.58 -26.63 0.07
N GLY A 78 -9.01 -25.64 -0.71
CA GLY A 78 -9.21 -24.25 -0.30
C GLY A 78 -7.93 -23.42 -0.23
N ASN A 79 -6.80 -23.90 -0.76
CA ASN A 79 -5.58 -23.11 -0.81
C ASN A 79 -5.69 -22.07 -1.93
N VAL A 80 -5.29 -20.82 -1.65
CA VAL A 80 -5.16 -19.78 -2.69
C VAL A 80 -3.96 -20.09 -3.58
N THR A 81 -4.19 -20.18 -4.88
CA THR A 81 -3.20 -20.55 -5.91
C THR A 81 -3.00 -19.47 -6.97
N GLY A 82 -3.66 -18.32 -6.83
CA GLY A 82 -3.50 -17.20 -7.76
C GLY A 82 -4.65 -16.20 -7.69
N VAL A 83 -4.68 -15.33 -8.70
CA VAL A 83 -5.67 -14.26 -8.89
C VAL A 83 -6.11 -14.21 -10.35
N ILE A 84 -7.41 -14.01 -10.57
CA ILE A 84 -7.94 -13.53 -11.85
C ILE A 84 -8.11 -12.02 -11.74
N ALA A 85 -7.53 -11.31 -12.70
CA ALA A 85 -7.64 -9.87 -12.84
C ALA A 85 -8.21 -9.49 -14.22
N GLU A 86 -8.66 -8.24 -14.32
CA GLU A 86 -9.12 -7.63 -15.56
C GLU A 86 -8.16 -6.49 -15.92
N GLY A 87 -7.38 -6.70 -16.97
CA GLY A 87 -6.51 -5.68 -17.55
C GLY A 87 -7.19 -4.96 -18.71
N LYS A 88 -6.56 -3.90 -19.21
CA LYS A 88 -7.04 -3.14 -20.39
C LYS A 88 -7.36 -3.99 -21.62
N ASP A 89 -6.63 -5.09 -21.83
CA ASP A 89 -6.75 -5.98 -22.99
C ASP A 89 -7.60 -7.24 -22.69
N GLY A 90 -8.19 -7.31 -21.48
CA GLY A 90 -9.04 -8.41 -21.04
C GLY A 90 -8.50 -9.18 -19.84
N LYS A 91 -8.94 -10.43 -19.70
CA LYS A 91 -8.66 -11.26 -18.52
C LYS A 91 -7.17 -11.57 -18.39
N VAL A 92 -6.62 -11.31 -17.21
CA VAL A 92 -5.26 -11.66 -16.79
C VAL A 92 -5.34 -12.73 -15.70
N THR A 93 -4.55 -13.80 -15.82
CA THR A 93 -4.48 -14.87 -14.82
C THR A 93 -3.07 -14.95 -14.27
N VAL A 94 -2.93 -14.75 -12.95
CA VAL A 94 -1.64 -14.83 -12.26
C VAL A 94 -1.67 -15.99 -11.28
N HIS A 95 -0.86 -17.02 -11.54
CA HIS A 95 -0.67 -18.13 -10.60
C HIS A 95 0.41 -17.79 -9.58
N ALA A 96 0.10 -17.92 -8.29
CA ALA A 96 1.01 -17.60 -7.21
C ALA A 96 0.77 -18.50 -5.99
N LYS A 97 1.85 -18.87 -5.29
CA LYS A 97 1.76 -19.69 -4.05
C LYS A 97 1.19 -18.90 -2.87
N LYS A 98 1.27 -17.57 -2.93
CA LYS A 98 0.86 -16.62 -1.89
C LYS A 98 0.30 -15.39 -2.57
N VAL A 99 -0.81 -14.90 -2.02
CA VAL A 99 -1.47 -13.66 -2.45
C VAL A 99 -1.63 -12.79 -1.21
N ILE A 100 -1.23 -11.52 -1.31
CA ILE A 100 -1.35 -10.53 -0.24
C ILE A 100 -2.35 -9.48 -0.68
N LEU A 101 -3.44 -9.32 0.08
CA LEU A 101 -4.44 -8.28 -0.19
C LEU A 101 -4.00 -6.98 0.51
N ALA A 102 -3.59 -6.01 -0.29
CA ALA A 102 -3.20 -4.67 0.16
C ALA A 102 -4.08 -3.58 -0.48
N ALA A 103 -5.39 -3.84 -0.61
CA ALA A 103 -6.36 -3.05 -1.38
C ALA A 103 -6.87 -1.76 -0.67
N GLY A 104 -6.39 -1.46 0.54
CA GLY A 104 -6.88 -0.32 1.32
C GLY A 104 -8.27 -0.53 1.92
N GLY A 105 -8.97 0.57 2.22
CA GLY A 105 -10.30 0.56 2.85
C GLY A 105 -11.42 0.98 1.91
N PHE A 106 -12.67 1.01 2.42
CA PHE A 106 -13.89 1.29 1.63
C PHE A 106 -14.47 2.69 1.84
N ALA A 107 -13.73 3.64 2.44
CA ALA A 107 -14.23 4.96 2.80
C ALA A 107 -14.69 5.85 1.61
N LYS A 108 -14.56 5.36 0.37
CA LYS A 108 -15.05 6.01 -0.84
C LYS A 108 -16.16 5.22 -1.57
N SER A 109 -16.62 4.11 -0.99
CA SER A 109 -17.75 3.34 -1.53
C SER A 109 -19.04 3.80 -0.84
N GLU A 110 -19.88 4.54 -1.57
CA GLU A 110 -21.17 5.03 -1.07
C GLU A 110 -22.07 3.87 -0.62
N GLU A 111 -22.18 2.82 -1.44
CA GLU A 111 -22.97 1.62 -1.11
C GLU A 111 -22.53 0.96 0.21
N LEU A 112 -21.22 0.78 0.41
CA LEU A 112 -20.70 0.13 1.62
C LEU A 112 -20.81 1.05 2.84
N LEU A 113 -20.67 2.37 2.65
CA LEU A 113 -20.91 3.35 3.71
C LEU A 113 -22.37 3.35 4.13
N GLU A 114 -23.33 3.42 3.21
CA GLU A 114 -24.77 3.35 3.52
C GLU A 114 -25.13 2.06 4.29
N ARG A 115 -24.51 0.94 3.91
CA ARG A 115 -24.80 -0.36 4.53
C ARG A 115 -24.18 -0.53 5.92
N PHE A 116 -22.93 -0.09 6.11
CA PHE A 116 -22.14 -0.41 7.30
C PHE A 116 -21.87 0.77 8.23
N VAL A 117 -22.02 2.00 7.73
CA VAL A 117 -21.85 3.25 8.47
C VAL A 117 -22.99 4.22 8.09
N PRO A 118 -24.26 3.86 8.36
CA PRO A 118 -25.42 4.59 7.87
C PRO A 118 -25.51 6.03 8.44
N GLU A 119 -24.79 6.36 9.51
CA GLU A 119 -24.72 7.71 10.08
C GLU A 119 -23.62 8.61 9.47
N ALA A 120 -22.83 8.09 8.52
CA ALA A 120 -21.73 8.81 7.87
C ALA A 120 -22.20 9.98 6.98
#